data_AF-A0A4Y2TRA1-F1
#
_entry.id   AF-A0A4Y2TRA1-F1
#
_cell.length_a   1.000
_cell.length_b   1.000
_cell.length_c   1.000
_cell.angle_alpha   90.00
_cell.angle_beta   90.00
_cell.angle_gamma   90.00
#
_symmetry.space_group_name_H-M   'P 1'
#
loop_
_entity.id
_entity.type
_entity.pdbx_description
1 polymer ?
#
loop_
_entity_poly.entity_id
_entity_poly.type
_entity_poly.pdbx_seq_one_letter_code
_entity_poly.pdbx_strand_id
1 'polypeptide(L)'
;MGDLLSTLPSRFQCVGAGKNFTHFLLFSRIHPDKPHPLMPDDRELLIKSDYDPAIPTKIIVHGFVDNIQLSDWMQRMKTKFLTAGDFNVIIVDWSCGNEFPYYQAVQNSKIVADELGKLVNFLQVC
;
A
#
# COMPACT_ATOMS: atom_id res chain seq x y z
N MET A 1 -33.29 -8.09 -5.16
CA MET A 1 -32.84 -6.97 -4.32
C MET A 1 -31.43 -6.64 -4.77
N GLY A 2 -31.24 -5.49 -5.41
CA GLY A 2 -29.92 -5.06 -5.87
C GLY A 2 -29.02 -4.82 -4.66
N ASP A 3 -27.79 -5.30 -4.74
CA ASP A 3 -26.81 -5.20 -3.67
C ASP A 3 -26.53 -3.72 -3.39
N LEU A 4 -26.87 -3.25 -2.20
CA LEU A 4 -26.74 -1.85 -1.78
C LEU A 4 -25.27 -1.36 -1.86
N LEU A 5 -24.33 -2.30 -1.98
CA LEU A 5 -22.90 -2.08 -2.12
C LEU A 5 -22.48 -1.64 -3.53
N SER A 6 -23.28 -1.89 -4.57
CA SER A 6 -22.92 -1.56 -5.96
C SER A 6 -23.14 -0.10 -6.35
N THR A 7 -23.78 0.70 -5.49
CA THR A 7 -24.06 2.13 -5.70
C THR A 7 -23.14 3.05 -4.92
N LEU A 8 -22.21 2.48 -4.15
CA LEU A 8 -21.27 3.26 -3.37
C LEU A 8 -20.19 3.88 -4.29
N PRO A 9 -19.76 5.14 -4.04
CA PRO A 9 -18.68 5.77 -4.79
C PRO A 9 -17.41 4.91 -4.80
N SER A 10 -16.56 5.03 -5.82
CA SER A 10 -15.34 4.22 -6.04
C SER A 10 -14.44 4.02 -4.80
N ARG A 11 -14.53 4.93 -3.82
CA ARG A 11 -13.92 4.82 -2.48
C ARG A 11 -14.35 3.58 -1.66
N PHE A 12 -15.45 2.93 -2.03
CA PHE A 12 -15.98 1.71 -1.41
C PHE A 12 -15.90 0.51 -2.36
N GLN A 13 -15.18 0.63 -3.49
CA GLN A 13 -15.08 -0.40 -4.51
C GLN A 13 -14.03 -1.45 -4.11
N CYS A 14 -14.28 -2.07 -2.96
CA CYS A 14 -13.53 -3.20 -2.41
C CYS A 14 -14.34 -4.51 -2.52
N VAL A 15 -15.56 -4.41 -3.06
CA VAL A 15 -16.48 -5.52 -3.26
C VAL A 15 -15.84 -6.53 -4.21
N GLY A 16 -15.44 -7.69 -3.66
CA GLY A 16 -14.81 -8.78 -4.42
C GLY A 16 -13.29 -8.92 -4.27
N ALA A 17 -12.62 -8.08 -3.50
CA ALA A 17 -11.15 -8.14 -3.31
C ALA A 17 -10.65 -9.42 -2.61
N GLY A 18 -11.55 -10.22 -2.01
CA GLY A 18 -11.15 -11.44 -1.29
C GLY A 18 -10.16 -11.11 -0.16
N LYS A 19 -9.05 -11.87 -0.06
CA LYS A 19 -7.93 -11.55 0.85
C LYS A 19 -6.89 -10.60 0.24
N ASN A 20 -7.05 -10.19 -1.01
CA ASN A 20 -6.08 -9.39 -1.74
C ASN A 20 -6.51 -7.91 -1.78
N PHE A 21 -6.53 -7.29 -0.60
CA PHE A 21 -6.96 -5.91 -0.40
C PHE A 21 -5.82 -4.98 0.05
N THR A 22 -4.59 -5.47 0.01
CA THR A 22 -3.38 -4.73 0.38
C THR A 22 -2.63 -4.34 -0.88
N HIS A 23 -2.43 -3.06 -1.11
CA HIS A 23 -1.68 -2.54 -2.24
C HIS A 23 -0.39 -1.90 -1.76
N PHE A 24 0.72 -2.28 -2.39
CA PHE A 24 2.04 -1.71 -2.11
C PHE A 24 2.41 -0.73 -3.22
N LEU A 25 2.52 0.54 -2.87
CA LEU A 25 2.76 1.63 -3.81
C LEU A 25 4.16 2.20 -3.59
N LEU A 26 5.09 1.87 -4.48
CA LEU A 26 6.45 2.39 -4.45
C LEU A 26 6.53 3.76 -5.09
N PHE A 27 7.15 4.69 -4.37
CA PHE A 27 7.56 6.00 -4.84
C PHE A 27 9.07 6.13 -4.72
N SER A 28 9.65 6.81 -5.69
CA SER A 28 11.06 7.13 -5.75
C SER A 28 11.23 8.61 -6.05
N ARG A 29 12.47 9.11 -6.02
CA ARG A 29 12.77 10.46 -6.50
C ARG A 29 12.57 10.61 -8.02
N ILE A 30 12.66 9.50 -8.76
CA ILE A 30 12.46 9.46 -10.22
C ILE A 30 10.97 9.68 -10.52
N HIS A 31 10.09 8.99 -9.79
CA HIS A 31 8.64 9.09 -9.92
C HIS A 31 7.97 9.42 -8.57
N PRO A 32 8.05 10.69 -8.11
CA PRO A 32 7.55 11.07 -6.80
C PRO A 32 6.02 11.10 -6.71
N ASP A 33 5.32 11.27 -7.84
CA ASP A 33 3.86 11.44 -7.90
C ASP A 33 3.13 10.32 -8.63
N LYS A 34 3.87 9.37 -9.22
CA LYS A 34 3.33 8.22 -9.94
C LYS A 34 3.87 6.93 -9.30
N PRO A 35 3.07 6.22 -8.49
CA PRO A 35 3.57 5.02 -7.84
C PRO A 35 3.76 3.88 -8.84
N HIS A 36 4.76 3.05 -8.57
CA HIS A 36 4.87 1.71 -9.14
C HIS A 36 4.22 0.72 -8.18
N PRO A 37 3.23 -0.08 -8.61
CA PRO A 37 2.70 -1.14 -7.77
C PRO A 37 3.78 -2.21 -7.55
N LEU A 38 3.85 -2.76 -6.36
CA LEU A 38 4.67 -3.92 -6.02
C LEU A 38 3.78 -5.09 -5.58
N MET A 39 4.24 -6.31 -5.85
CA MET A 39 3.57 -7.53 -5.44
C MET A 39 4.62 -8.55 -4.97
N PRO A 40 4.38 -9.26 -3.85
CA PRO A 40 5.25 -10.36 -3.46
C PRO A 40 5.42 -11.37 -4.59
N ASP A 41 6.64 -11.90 -4.73
CA ASP A 41 7.02 -12.90 -5.74
C ASP A 41 6.91 -12.47 -7.22
N ASP A 42 6.48 -11.23 -7.52
CA ASP A 42 6.44 -10.69 -8.88
C ASP A 42 7.74 -9.95 -9.24
N ARG A 43 8.72 -10.71 -9.72
CA ARG A 43 10.03 -10.19 -10.15
C ARG A 43 9.93 -9.27 -11.36
N GLU A 44 9.00 -9.53 -12.27
CA GLU A 44 8.85 -8.68 -13.45
C GLU A 44 8.38 -7.29 -13.06
N LEU A 45 7.42 -7.21 -12.14
CA LEU A 45 6.89 -5.95 -11.64
C LEU A 45 7.97 -5.18 -10.87
N LEU A 46 8.76 -5.87 -10.05
CA LEU A 46 9.89 -5.26 -9.33
C LEU A 46 10.93 -4.67 -10.30
N ILE A 47 11.34 -5.40 -11.33
CA ILE A 47 12.32 -4.94 -12.34
C ILE A 47 11.80 -3.75 -13.14
N LYS A 48 10.49 -3.69 -13.41
CA LYS A 48 9.85 -2.57 -14.13
C LYS A 48 9.62 -1.34 -13.24
N SER A 49 9.88 -1.44 -11.94
CA SER A 49 9.73 -0.35 -10.97
C SER A 49 11.03 0.43 -10.77
N ASP A 50 10.97 1.48 -9.95
CA ASP A 50 12.16 2.23 -9.53
C ASP A 50 12.84 1.65 -8.28
N TYR A 51 12.52 0.42 -7.87
CA TYR A 51 13.07 -0.14 -6.64
C TYR A 51 14.59 -0.32 -6.77
N ASP A 52 15.33 0.27 -5.84
CA ASP A 52 16.78 0.14 -5.78
C ASP A 52 17.19 -0.53 -4.45
N PRO A 53 17.71 -1.78 -4.46
CA PRO A 53 18.13 -2.46 -3.25
C PRO A 53 19.35 -1.81 -2.57
N ALA A 54 20.08 -0.91 -3.25
CA ALA A 54 21.24 -0.22 -2.71
C ALA A 54 20.87 0.97 -1.79
N ILE A 55 19.61 1.42 -1.80
CA ILE A 55 19.14 2.54 -0.98
C ILE A 55 18.14 2.10 0.10
N PRO A 56 18.01 2.85 1.22
CA PRO A 56 17.11 2.46 2.30
C PRO A 56 15.63 2.52 1.90
N THR A 57 14.84 1.58 2.40
CA THR A 57 13.38 1.56 2.22
C THR A 57 12.65 2.17 3.42
N LYS A 58 11.61 2.96 3.17
CA LYS A 58 10.68 3.53 4.16
C LYS A 58 9.28 3.04 3.86
N ILE A 59 8.63 2.38 4.82
CA ILE A 59 7.28 1.83 4.65
C ILE A 59 6.31 2.64 5.50
N ILE A 60 5.25 3.14 4.88
CA ILE A 60 4.20 3.94 5.51
C ILE A 60 2.91 3.11 5.45
N VAL A 61 2.34 2.82 6.61
CA VAL A 61 1.09 2.04 6.74
C VAL A 61 0.07 2.91 7.46
N HIS A 62 -1.10 3.12 6.85
CA HIS A 62 -2.16 3.89 7.49
C HIS A 62 -2.98 3.06 8.48
N GLY A 63 -3.87 3.72 9.24
CA GLY A 63 -4.64 3.11 10.32
C GLY A 63 -6.10 2.82 9.94
N PHE A 64 -6.94 2.69 10.95
CA PHE A 64 -8.39 2.46 10.84
C PHE A 64 -9.12 3.62 10.11
N VAL A 65 -9.99 3.28 9.16
CA VAL A 65 -10.85 4.22 8.38
C VAL A 65 -10.06 5.24 7.53
N ASP A 66 -8.73 5.18 7.54
CA ASP A 66 -7.87 6.07 6.75
C ASP A 66 -7.66 5.53 5.33
N ASN A 67 -7.33 6.40 4.37
CA ASN A 67 -6.93 5.98 3.03
C ASN A 67 -6.11 7.06 2.34
N ILE A 68 -5.48 6.70 1.21
CA ILE A 68 -4.55 7.58 0.48
C ILE A 68 -5.23 8.88 -0.02
N GLN A 69 -6.55 8.89 -0.19
CA GLN A 69 -7.32 10.04 -0.67
C GLN A 69 -7.95 10.86 0.46
N LEU A 70 -8.21 10.25 1.61
CA LEU A 70 -8.91 10.87 2.73
C LEU A 70 -8.01 11.83 3.49
N SER A 71 -6.73 11.49 3.62
CA SER A 71 -5.77 12.28 4.39
C SER A 71 -4.45 12.44 3.64
N ASP A 72 -3.85 13.62 3.74
CA ASP A 72 -2.66 13.98 2.98
C ASP A 72 -1.35 13.65 3.71
N TRP A 73 -1.40 13.17 4.95
CA TRP A 73 -0.20 12.96 5.76
C TRP A 73 0.76 11.94 5.14
N MET A 74 0.24 10.87 4.52
CA MET A 74 1.08 9.88 3.83
C MET A 74 1.84 10.52 2.66
N GLN A 75 1.15 11.35 1.87
CA GLN A 75 1.76 12.08 0.76
C GLN A 75 2.80 13.08 1.27
N ARG A 76 2.49 13.84 2.33
CA ARG A 76 3.45 14.76 2.94
C ARG A 76 4.68 14.03 3.47
N MET A 77 4.51 12.91 4.17
CA MET A 77 5.65 12.12 4.68
C MET A 77 6.48 11.52 3.55
N LYS A 78 5.84 10.94 2.53
CA LYS A 78 6.52 10.47 1.31
C LYS A 78 7.38 11.57 0.70
N THR A 79 6.78 12.74 0.47
CA THR A 79 7.50 13.91 -0.07
C THR A 79 8.67 14.31 0.82
N LYS A 80 8.50 14.32 2.16
CA LYS A 80 9.59 14.64 3.08
C LYS A 80 10.73 13.62 3.03
N PHE A 81 10.45 12.33 2.93
CA PHE A 81 11.50 11.31 2.75
C PHE A 81 12.24 11.52 1.43
N LEU A 82 11.52 11.60 0.30
CA LEU A 82 12.12 11.78 -1.03
C LEU A 82 12.92 13.09 -1.17
N THR A 83 12.51 14.14 -0.45
CA THR A 83 13.27 15.41 -0.38
C THR A 83 14.53 15.27 0.46
N ALA A 84 14.50 14.48 1.54
CA ALA A 84 15.62 14.35 2.47
C ALA A 84 16.76 13.48 1.94
N GLY A 85 16.49 12.54 1.02
CA GLY A 85 17.50 11.62 0.49
C GLY A 85 16.91 10.69 -0.56
N ASP A 86 17.77 9.82 -1.11
CA ASP A 86 17.34 8.74 -1.99
C ASP A 86 16.78 7.60 -1.13
N PHE A 87 15.49 7.34 -1.28
CA PHE A 87 14.77 6.30 -0.57
C PHE A 87 13.78 5.61 -1.49
N ASN A 88 13.60 4.30 -1.28
CA ASN A 88 12.40 3.60 -1.71
C ASN A 88 11.29 3.93 -0.71
N VAL A 89 10.25 4.68 -1.08
CA VAL A 89 9.14 4.96 -0.17
C VAL A 89 7.94 4.13 -0.60
N ILE A 90 7.51 3.19 0.25
CA ILE A 90 6.37 2.32 -0.01
C ILE A 90 5.20 2.76 0.86
N ILE A 91 4.09 3.18 0.25
CA ILE A 91 2.81 3.38 0.95
C ILE A 91 2.03 2.07 0.84
N VAL A 92 1.54 1.57 1.98
CA VAL A 92 0.69 0.39 2.07
C VAL A 92 -0.75 0.84 2.20
N ASP A 93 -1.51 0.67 1.12
CA ASP A 93 -2.95 0.93 1.08
C ASP A 93 -3.72 -0.35 1.43
N TRP A 94 -4.43 -0.34 2.55
CA TRP A 94 -5.31 -1.43 2.98
C TRP A 94 -6.70 -0.91 3.32
N SER A 95 -7.12 0.17 2.66
CA SER A 95 -8.40 0.86 2.87
C SER A 95 -9.61 -0.06 2.74
N CYS A 96 -9.49 -1.09 1.91
CA CYS A 96 -10.53 -2.09 1.74
C CYS A 96 -10.71 -3.04 2.95
N GLY A 97 -9.72 -3.10 3.85
CA GLY A 97 -9.72 -3.96 5.02
C GLY A 97 -9.72 -3.21 6.36
N ASN A 98 -9.71 -1.88 6.37
CA ASN A 98 -9.52 -1.09 7.59
C ASN A 98 -10.79 -0.38 8.10
N GLU A 99 -11.95 -0.69 7.51
CA GLU A 99 -13.22 -0.06 7.85
C GLU A 99 -13.97 -0.78 9.00
N PHE A 100 -15.18 -0.31 9.30
CA PHE A 100 -16.04 -0.91 10.30
C PHE A 100 -16.49 -2.33 9.92
N PRO A 101 -16.69 -3.21 10.92
CA PRO A 101 -16.53 -2.97 12.36
C PRO A 101 -15.06 -3.06 12.81
N TYR A 102 -14.69 -2.32 13.86
CA TYR A 102 -13.30 -2.23 14.35
C TYR A 102 -12.64 -3.59 14.63
N TYR A 103 -13.40 -4.55 15.19
CA TYR A 103 -12.87 -5.89 15.44
C TYR A 103 -12.45 -6.61 14.15
N GLN A 104 -13.14 -6.36 13.03
CA GLN A 104 -12.81 -6.93 11.73
C GLN A 104 -11.55 -6.26 11.17
N ALA A 105 -11.42 -4.94 11.27
CA ALA A 105 -10.20 -4.22 10.90
C ALA A 105 -8.97 -4.73 11.68
N VAL A 106 -9.13 -5.06 12.97
CA VAL A 106 -8.07 -5.66 13.80
C VAL A 106 -7.68 -7.06 13.33
N GLN A 107 -8.62 -7.88 12.82
CA GLN A 107 -8.25 -9.17 12.22
C GLN A 107 -7.60 -8.99 10.84
N ASN A 108 -8.11 -8.06 10.04
CA ASN A 108 -7.58 -7.76 8.72
C ASN A 108 -6.14 -7.20 8.79
N SER A 109 -5.79 -6.44 9.81
CA SER A 109 -4.41 -5.93 9.98
C SER A 109 -3.38 -7.07 10.13
N LYS A 110 -3.78 -8.24 10.63
CA LYS A 110 -2.91 -9.44 10.64
C LYS A 110 -2.66 -9.98 9.25
N ILE A 111 -3.66 -9.93 8.37
CA ILE A 111 -3.52 -10.30 6.96
C ILE A 111 -2.59 -9.32 6.26
N VAL A 112 -2.78 -8.00 6.47
CA VAL A 112 -1.88 -6.96 5.95
C VAL A 112 -0.45 -7.17 6.43
N ALA A 113 -0.24 -7.55 7.69
CA ALA A 113 1.08 -7.84 8.24
C ALA A 113 1.74 -9.08 7.60
N ASP A 114 0.96 -10.14 7.33
CA ASP A 114 1.46 -11.32 6.63
C ASP A 114 1.88 -10.99 5.19
N GLU A 115 1.06 -10.25 4.46
CA GLU A 115 1.36 -9.80 3.09
C GLU A 115 2.58 -8.86 3.05
N LEU A 116 2.66 -7.92 4.00
CA LEU A 116 3.81 -7.03 4.12
C LEU A 116 5.08 -7.81 4.46
N GLY A 117 4.99 -8.84 5.32
CA GLY A 117 6.10 -9.74 5.62
C GLY A 117 6.61 -10.47 4.38
N LYS A 118 5.71 -10.97 3.53
CA LYS A 118 6.08 -11.58 2.24
C LYS A 118 6.79 -10.59 1.33
N LEU A 119 6.29 -9.36 1.21
CA LEU A 119 6.95 -8.32 0.42
C LEU A 119 8.35 -8.03 0.95
N VAL A 120 8.51 -7.81 2.26
CA VAL A 120 9.81 -7.50 2.86
C VAL A 120 10.81 -8.64 2.61
N ASN A 121 10.39 -9.90 2.78
CA ASN A 121 11.25 -11.05 2.48
C ASN A 121 11.63 -11.09 0.99
N PHE A 122 10.68 -10.85 0.09
CA PHE A 122 10.91 -10.82 -1.35
C PHE A 122 11.94 -9.73 -1.74
N LEU A 123 11.86 -8.54 -1.14
CA LEU A 123 12.78 -7.44 -1.37
C LEU A 123 14.19 -7.67 -0.79
N GLN A 124 14.36 -8.56 0.20
CA GLN A 124 15.66 -8.87 0.80
C GLN A 124 16.50 -9.89 0.00
N VAL A 125 15.85 -10.64 -0.88
CA VAL A 125 16.47 -11.77 -1.61
C VAL A 125 16.83 -11.40 -3.06
N CYS A 126 16.45 -10.20 -3.50
CA CYS A 126 16.74 -9.65 -4.84
C CYS A 126 17.93 -8.69 -4.80
#